data_AF-A0AAE0CXT3-F1
#
_entry.id   AF-A0AAE0CXT3-F1
#
_cell.length_a   1.000
_cell.length_b   1.000
_cell.length_c   1.000
_cell.angle_alpha   90.00
_cell.angle_beta   90.00
_cell.angle_gamma   90.00
#
_symmetry.space_group_name_H-M   'P 1'
#
loop_
_entity.id
_entity.type
_entity.pdbx_description
1 polymer ?
#
loop_
_entity_poly.entity_id
_entity_poly.type
_entity_poly.pdbx_seq_one_letter_code
_entity_poly.pdbx_strand_id
1 'polypeptide(L)'
;MVEAIGRFGPSFKPPSQWQLREPLLKEEFETTKEALKKQEQSWKVNGCTITTDAWTDRKMRSIMNLCVNCKEDTAFLSSKDSSVEANIGENNFKCVKCD
;
A
#
# COMPACT_ATOMS: atom_id res chain seq x y z
N MET A 1 -24.53 -2.35 -4.82
CA MET A 1 -24.42 -2.41 -3.35
C MET A 1 -25.79 -2.37 -2.66
N VAL A 2 -26.58 -1.30 -2.84
CA VAL A 2 -27.92 -1.16 -2.21
C VAL A 2 -28.87 -2.32 -2.58
N GLU A 3 -28.88 -2.76 -3.84
CA GLU A 3 -29.66 -3.92 -4.28
C GLU A 3 -29.25 -5.22 -3.56
N ALA A 4 -27.95 -5.44 -3.36
CA ALA A 4 -27.44 -6.62 -2.66
C ALA A 4 -27.88 -6.64 -1.19
N ILE A 5 -27.87 -5.46 -0.53
CA ILE A 5 -28.38 -5.30 0.84
C ILE A 5 -29.90 -5.59 0.88
N GLY A 6 -30.66 -5.10 -0.11
CA GLY A 6 -32.10 -5.32 -0.22
C GLY A 6 -32.52 -6.78 -0.30
N ARG A 7 -31.66 -7.68 -0.81
CA ARG A 7 -31.92 -9.13 -0.88
C ARG A 7 -31.95 -9.83 0.48
N PHE A 8 -31.31 -9.26 1.50
CA PHE A 8 -31.26 -9.85 2.86
C PHE A 8 -32.51 -9.54 3.70
N GLY A 9 -33.38 -8.63 3.23
CA GLY A 9 -34.65 -8.31 3.86
C GLY A 9 -34.56 -7.39 5.11
N PRO A 10 -35.71 -7.08 5.74
CA PRO A 10 -35.80 -6.08 6.81
C PRO A 10 -35.05 -6.42 8.10
N SER A 11 -34.71 -7.69 8.32
CA SER A 11 -33.98 -8.17 9.50
C SER A 11 -32.46 -8.20 9.31
N PHE A 12 -31.95 -7.65 8.21
CA PHE A 12 -30.53 -7.57 7.96
C PHE A 12 -29.83 -6.70 9.01
N LYS A 13 -28.85 -7.28 9.70
CA LYS A 13 -27.94 -6.52 10.57
C LYS A 13 -26.73 -6.12 9.74
N PRO A 14 -26.45 -4.82 9.57
CA PRO A 14 -25.26 -4.40 8.86
C PRO A 14 -24.01 -4.88 9.61
N PRO A 15 -22.94 -5.23 8.90
CA PRO A 15 -21.67 -5.51 9.54
C PRO A 15 -21.17 -4.28 10.30
N SER A 16 -20.49 -4.51 11.41
CA SER A 16 -19.88 -3.43 12.19
C SER A 16 -18.73 -2.79 11.40
N GLN A 17 -18.38 -1.54 11.77
CA GLN A 17 -17.24 -0.84 11.19
C GLN A 17 -15.95 -1.68 11.29
N TRP A 18 -15.76 -2.39 12.40
CA TRP A 18 -14.60 -3.27 12.59
C TRP A 18 -14.61 -4.44 11.60
N GLN A 19 -15.77 -5.09 11.40
CA GLN A 19 -15.92 -6.21 10.47
C GLN A 19 -15.64 -5.82 9.01
N LEU A 20 -15.89 -4.56 8.65
CA LEU A 20 -15.56 -4.03 7.33
C LEU A 20 -14.11 -3.58 7.21
N ARG A 21 -13.53 -3.01 8.28
CA ARG A 21 -12.20 -2.40 8.22
C ARG A 21 -11.06 -3.42 8.33
N GLU A 22 -11.12 -4.30 9.31
CA GLU A 22 -9.97 -5.13 9.69
C GLU A 22 -9.91 -6.45 8.91
N PRO A 23 -10.98 -7.29 8.89
CA PRO A 23 -10.93 -8.57 8.21
C PRO A 23 -10.74 -8.44 6.70
N LEU A 24 -11.50 -7.55 6.06
CA LEU A 24 -11.42 -7.35 4.61
C LEU A 24 -10.06 -6.79 4.20
N LEU A 25 -9.53 -5.82 4.95
CA LEU A 25 -8.18 -5.30 4.67
C LEU A 25 -7.11 -6.39 4.80
N LYS A 26 -7.22 -7.26 5.80
CA LYS A 26 -6.28 -8.36 5.98
C LYS A 26 -6.37 -9.39 4.86
N GLU A 27 -7.58 -9.72 4.42
CA GLU A 27 -7.81 -10.63 3.29
C GLU A 27 -7.24 -10.08 1.97
N GLU A 28 -7.52 -8.82 1.67
CA GLU A 28 -6.98 -8.13 0.48
C GLU A 28 -5.46 -7.98 0.55
N PHE A 29 -4.92 -7.74 1.76
CA PHE A 29 -3.47 -7.65 1.97
C PHE A 29 -2.77 -8.97 1.66
N GLU A 30 -3.25 -10.10 2.20
CA GLU A 30 -2.67 -11.41 1.90
C GLU A 30 -2.81 -11.78 0.41
N THR A 31 -3.97 -11.49 -0.19
CA THR A 31 -4.21 -11.69 -1.64
C THR A 31 -3.21 -10.89 -2.48
N THR A 32 -3.01 -9.62 -2.15
CA THR A 32 -2.04 -8.75 -2.84
C THR A 32 -0.62 -9.27 -2.65
N LYS A 33 -0.25 -9.67 -1.43
CA LYS A 33 1.07 -10.23 -1.12
C LYS A 33 1.35 -11.50 -1.92
N GLU A 34 0.35 -12.36 -2.10
CA GLU A 34 0.48 -13.55 -2.94
C GLU A 34 0.68 -13.20 -4.42
N ALA A 35 -0.05 -12.20 -4.94
CA ALA A 35 0.12 -11.71 -6.30
C ALA A 35 1.53 -11.13 -6.55
N LEU A 36 2.10 -10.42 -5.57
CA LEU A 36 3.43 -9.80 -5.66
C LEU A 36 4.58 -10.81 -5.72
N LYS A 37 4.43 -12.03 -5.17
CA LYS A 37 5.48 -13.06 -5.19
C LYS A 37 6.02 -13.36 -6.59
N LYS A 38 5.17 -13.29 -7.61
CA LYS A 38 5.58 -13.51 -9.02
C LYS A 38 6.55 -12.41 -9.48
N GLN A 39 6.27 -11.17 -9.13
CA GLN A 39 7.13 -10.03 -9.46
C GLN A 39 8.44 -10.10 -8.67
N GLU A 40 8.39 -10.44 -7.38
CA GLU A 40 9.60 -10.61 -6.55
C GLU A 40 10.57 -11.65 -7.15
N GLN A 41 10.05 -12.74 -7.73
CA GLN A 41 10.88 -13.73 -8.43
C GLN A 41 11.54 -13.15 -9.69
N SER A 42 10.82 -12.34 -10.45
CA SER A 42 11.36 -11.64 -11.62
C SER A 42 12.43 -10.61 -11.24
N TRP A 43 12.23 -9.87 -10.15
CA TRP A 43 13.19 -8.88 -9.64
C TRP A 43 14.53 -9.51 -9.28
N LYS A 44 14.53 -10.74 -8.75
CA LYS A 44 15.75 -11.49 -8.43
C LYS A 44 16.58 -11.87 -9.66
N VAL A 45 15.93 -12.02 -10.82
CA VAL A 45 16.60 -12.43 -12.07
C VAL A 45 16.99 -11.24 -12.92
N ASN A 46 16.06 -10.30 -13.11
CA ASN A 46 16.19 -9.18 -14.06
C ASN A 46 16.61 -7.87 -13.38
N GLY A 47 16.59 -7.82 -12.05
CA GLY A 47 16.68 -6.58 -11.30
C GLY A 47 15.34 -5.81 -11.29
N CYS A 48 15.31 -4.75 -10.49
CA CYS A 48 14.20 -3.80 -10.44
C CYS A 48 14.72 -2.41 -10.08
N THR A 49 13.91 -1.38 -10.34
CA THR A 49 14.19 0.00 -9.96
C THR A 49 13.26 0.39 -8.83
N ILE A 50 13.81 0.77 -7.68
CA ILE A 50 13.03 1.36 -6.59
C ILE A 50 12.86 2.84 -6.89
N THR A 51 11.61 3.29 -6.97
CA THR A 51 11.25 4.69 -7.12
C THR A 51 10.64 5.21 -5.83
N THR A 52 11.05 6.41 -5.44
CA THR A 52 10.49 7.11 -4.28
C THR A 52 9.62 8.25 -4.78
N ASP A 53 8.36 8.26 -4.36
CA ASP A 53 7.43 9.36 -4.59
C ASP A 53 7.14 10.05 -3.25
N ALA A 54 7.64 11.27 -3.09
CA ALA A 54 7.48 12.05 -1.87
C ALA A 54 6.62 13.27 -2.15
N TRP A 55 5.58 13.47 -1.34
CA TRP A 55 4.74 14.66 -1.44
C TRP A 55 4.51 15.26 -0.05
N THR A 56 4.39 16.59 -0.03
CA THR A 56 4.12 17.35 1.20
C THR A 56 2.90 18.22 1.00
N ASP A 57 1.97 18.17 1.94
CA ASP A 57 0.75 18.96 1.91
C ASP A 57 0.96 20.36 2.52
N ARG A 58 -0.04 21.25 2.36
CA ARG A 58 0.01 22.61 2.92
C ARG A 58 0.02 22.66 4.44
N LYS A 59 -0.27 21.55 5.12
CA LYS A 59 -0.23 21.41 6.58
C LYS A 59 1.10 20.82 7.06
N MET A 60 2.13 20.81 6.20
CA MET A 60 3.45 20.25 6.48
C MET A 60 3.42 18.75 6.83
N ARG A 61 2.42 18.02 6.34
CA ARG A 61 2.41 16.55 6.40
C ARG A 61 3.13 16.03 5.18
N SER A 62 4.17 15.23 5.39
CA SER A 62 4.96 14.65 4.31
C SER A 62 4.80 13.14 4.32
N ILE A 63 4.54 12.56 3.15
CA ILE A 63 4.47 11.12 2.96
C ILE A 63 5.42 10.74 1.85
N MET A 64 6.19 9.69 2.10
CA MET A 64 7.10 9.10 1.15
C MET A 64 6.63 7.69 0.80
N ASN A 65 6.30 7.47 -0.46
CA ASN A 65 5.95 6.17 -1.00
C ASN A 65 7.17 5.53 -1.66
N LEU A 66 7.40 4.26 -1.39
CA LEU A 66 8.35 3.42 -2.09
C LEU A 66 7.58 2.50 -3.03
N CYS A 67 7.96 2.55 -4.30
CA CYS A 67 7.42 1.70 -5.34
C CYS A 67 8.57 0.94 -6.01
N VAL A 68 8.31 -0.29 -6.44
CA VAL A 68 9.24 -1.10 -7.21
C VAL A 68 8.75 -1.15 -8.64
N ASN A 69 9.53 -0.63 -9.57
CA ASN A 69 9.26 -0.73 -11.00
C ASN A 69 10.09 -1.86 -11.60
N CYS A 70 9.43 -2.80 -12.26
CA CYS A 70 10.08 -3.89 -12.99
C CYS A 70 9.58 -3.95 -14.43
N LYS A 71 10.14 -4.87 -15.22
CA LYS A 71 9.74 -5.04 -16.62
C LYS A 71 8.26 -5.39 -16.79
N GLU A 72 7.67 -6.07 -15.81
CA GLU A 72 6.27 -6.50 -15.88
C GLU A 72 5.29 -5.41 -15.44
N ASP A 73 5.53 -4.79 -14.28
CA ASP A 73 4.67 -3.74 -13.75
C ASP A 73 5.35 -2.93 -12.62
N THR A 74 4.67 -1.89 -12.15
CA THR A 74 5.01 -1.18 -10.92
C THR A 74 4.21 -1.73 -9.73
N ALA A 75 4.89 -2.05 -8.64
CA ALA A 75 4.30 -2.49 -7.38
C ALA A 75 4.53 -1.46 -6.28
N PHE A 76 3.54 -1.25 -5.43
CA PHE A 76 3.72 -0.49 -4.19
C PHE A 76 4.42 -1.38 -3.14
N LEU A 77 5.46 -0.85 -2.50
CA LEU A 77 6.23 -1.56 -1.47
C LEU A 77 5.81 -1.11 -0.07
N SER A 78 5.98 0.18 0.21
CA SER A 78 5.74 0.74 1.54
C SER A 78 5.48 2.24 1.46
N SER A 79 4.87 2.80 2.51
CA SER A 79 4.68 4.23 2.67
C SER A 79 5.09 4.63 4.07
N LYS A 80 5.83 5.73 4.18
CA LYS A 80 6.37 6.24 5.43
C LYS A 80 5.91 7.68 5.65
N ASP A 81 5.45 7.95 6.87
CA ASP A 81 5.22 9.31 7.33
C ASP A 81 6.58 9.99 7.59
N SER A 82 6.85 11.05 6.84
CA SER A 82 8.05 11.87 6.93
C SER A 82 7.75 13.28 7.43
N SER A 83 6.61 13.51 8.10
CA SER A 83 6.21 14.84 8.57
C SER A 83 7.16 15.42 9.63
N VAL A 84 7.84 14.55 10.40
CA VAL A 84 8.82 14.95 11.43
C VAL A 84 10.22 15.16 10.84
N GLU A 85 10.52 14.46 9.75
CA GLU A 85 11.84 14.42 9.11
C GLU A 85 11.75 15.16 7.78
N ALA A 86 12.14 16.45 7.75
CA ALA A 86 12.14 17.23 6.52
C ALA A 86 12.79 16.46 5.35
N ASN A 87 12.22 16.57 4.14
CA ASN A 87 12.64 15.91 2.90
C ASN A 87 14.05 16.41 2.45
N ILE A 88 15.07 16.07 3.22
CA ILE A 88 16.47 16.27 2.89
C ILE A 88 16.89 14.98 2.17
N GLY A 89 17.52 15.10 1.00
CA GLY A 89 17.81 13.96 0.11
C GLY A 89 18.56 12.78 0.76
N GLU A 90 19.20 12.97 1.92
CA GLU A 90 19.78 11.90 2.74
C GLU A 90 18.76 10.92 3.37
N ASN A 91 17.53 11.37 3.66
CA ASN A 91 16.52 10.53 4.31
C ASN A 91 15.87 9.52 3.36
N ASN A 92 15.84 9.80 2.06
CA ASN A 92 15.36 8.88 1.03
C ASN A 92 16.18 7.58 1.03
N PHE A 93 17.51 7.70 1.17
CA PHE A 93 18.42 6.54 1.20
C PHE A 93 18.30 5.70 2.48
N LYS A 94 17.91 6.30 3.60
CA LYS A 94 17.64 5.56 4.84
C LYS A 94 16.37 4.73 4.72
N CYS A 95 15.33 5.26 4.08
CA CYS A 95 14.05 4.54 3.92
C CYS A 95 14.20 3.30 3.04
N VAL A 96 14.98 3.39 1.95
CA VAL A 96 15.28 2.23 1.07
C VAL A 96 16.09 1.14 1.78
N LYS A 97 16.83 1.46 2.84
CA LYS A 97 17.65 0.48 3.61
C LYS A 97 16.92 -0.14 4.80
N CYS A 98 15.74 0.36 5.16
CA CYS A 98 14.96 -0.14 6.29
C CYS A 98 14.00 -1.28 5.91
N ASP A 99 13.74 -1.47 4.62
CA ASP A 99 13.03 -2.61 4.04
C ASP A 99 14.03 -3.71 3.60
#